data_AF-A0A6I4IL87-F1
#
_entry.id   AF-A0A6I4IL87-F1
#
_cell.length_a   1.000
_cell.length_b   1.000
_cell.length_c   1.000
_cell.angle_alpha   90.00
_cell.angle_beta   90.00
_cell.angle_gamma   90.00
#
_symmetry.space_group_name_H-M   'P 1'
#
loop_
_entity.id
_entity.type
_entity.pdbx_description
1 polymer ?
#
loop_
_entity_poly.entity_id
_entity_poly.type
_entity_poly.pdbx_seq_one_letter_code
_entity_poly.pdbx_strand_id
1 'polypeptide(L)'
;MKKIVLILLFSLACQLNYANSNDPLLNKAKELSSKENYSEAISVYNQYLSKTEDKNLKNVYVEIANCYYKLNEKDEAVNFIKKAITNYGFSEEDFIYNDTLDTELSKYALAIVYDDLDTLHNKYIASLN
;
A
#
# COMPACT_ATOMS: atom_id res chain seq x y z
N MET A 1 28.64 18.91 25.69
CA MET A 1 28.41 17.50 25.30
C MET A 1 27.07 16.95 25.79
N LYS A 2 26.72 17.06 27.09
CA LYS A 2 25.45 16.51 27.64
C LYS A 2 24.16 17.10 27.02
N LYS A 3 24.15 18.38 26.64
CA LYS A 3 22.98 19.04 26.02
C LYS A 3 22.73 18.62 24.56
N ILE A 4 23.78 18.25 23.81
CA ILE A 4 23.66 17.77 22.43
C ILE A 4 23.15 16.32 22.43
N VAL A 5 23.59 15.51 23.39
CA VAL A 5 23.09 14.14 23.61
C VAL A 5 21.58 14.14 23.93
N LEU A 6 21.10 15.12 24.71
CA LEU A 6 19.67 15.28 25.00
C LEU A 6 18.84 15.65 23.76
N ILE A 7 19.37 16.46 22.84
CA ILE A 7 18.70 16.83 21.58
C ILE A 7 18.66 15.62 20.62
N LEU A 8 19.73 14.83 20.55
CA LEU A 8 19.78 13.58 19.77
C LEU A 8 18.83 12.50 20.33
N LEU A 9 18.68 12.39 21.64
CA LEU A 9 17.70 11.50 22.28
C LEU A 9 16.25 11.96 22.06
N PHE A 10 16.00 13.26 21.97
CA PHE A 10 14.67 13.80 21.70
C PHE A 10 14.26 13.65 20.22
N SER A 11 15.20 13.73 19.29
CA SER A 11 14.95 13.49 17.86
C SER A 11 14.73 12.01 17.53
N LEU A 12 15.32 11.09 18.31
CA LEU A 12 15.15 9.64 18.09
C LEU A 12 13.75 9.15 18.50
N ALA A 13 13.08 9.84 19.43
CA ALA A 13 11.71 9.53 19.83
C ALA A 13 10.65 9.99 18.80
N CYS A 14 11.03 10.82 17.82
CA CYS A 14 10.12 11.34 16.79
C CYS A 14 10.08 10.49 15.50
N GLN A 15 10.83 9.39 15.42
CA GLN A 15 10.83 8.50 14.26
C GLN A 15 10.01 7.22 14.43
N LEU A 16 9.09 7.20 15.40
CA LEU A 16 8.02 6.21 15.36
C LEU A 16 6.94 6.70 14.39
N ASN A 17 7.22 6.55 13.10
CA ASN A 17 6.19 6.47 12.07
C ASN A 17 5.37 5.20 12.36
N TYR A 18 4.47 5.26 13.34
CA TYR A 18 3.41 4.29 13.43
C TYR A 18 2.48 4.53 12.24
N ALA A 19 2.78 3.90 11.12
CA ALA A 19 1.83 3.65 10.04
C ALA A 19 0.72 2.64 10.47
N ASN A 20 0.42 2.59 11.77
CA ASN A 20 -0.75 1.93 12.28
C ASN A 20 -1.85 2.99 12.32
N SER A 21 -2.57 3.12 11.21
CA SER A 21 -3.87 3.78 11.22
C SER A 21 -4.67 3.15 12.36
N ASN A 22 -4.94 3.89 13.44
CA ASN A 22 -5.87 3.46 14.48
C ASN A 22 -7.32 3.40 13.96
N ASP A 23 -7.52 3.41 12.64
CA ASP A 23 -8.82 3.30 11.99
C ASP A 23 -9.37 1.88 12.20
N PRO A 24 -10.54 1.75 12.85
CA PRO A 24 -11.12 0.45 13.14
C PRO A 24 -11.45 -0.38 11.89
N LEU A 25 -11.82 0.26 10.78
CA LEU A 25 -12.14 -0.44 9.53
C LEU A 25 -10.86 -0.99 8.90
N LEU A 26 -9.80 -0.19 8.84
CA LEU A 26 -8.53 -0.63 8.26
C LEU A 26 -7.92 -1.78 9.09
N ASN A 27 -7.95 -1.67 10.43
CA ASN A 27 -7.49 -2.77 11.29
C ASN A 27 -8.32 -4.04 11.13
N LYS A 28 -9.66 -3.91 11.05
CA LYS A 28 -10.55 -5.05 10.79
C LYS A 28 -10.25 -5.71 9.44
N ALA A 29 -10.02 -4.92 8.38
CA ALA A 29 -9.70 -5.45 7.06
C ALA A 29 -8.38 -6.24 7.06
N LYS A 30 -7.34 -5.70 7.72
CA LYS A 30 -6.05 -6.37 7.91
C LYS A 30 -6.17 -7.68 8.69
N GLU A 31 -6.98 -7.69 9.76
CA GLU A 31 -7.24 -8.90 10.55
C GLU A 31 -7.99 -9.96 9.73
N LEU A 32 -8.97 -9.58 8.92
CA LEU A 32 -9.66 -10.51 8.02
C LEU A 32 -8.71 -11.09 6.97
N SER A 33 -7.85 -10.26 6.39
CA SER A 33 -6.85 -10.69 5.42
C SER A 33 -5.85 -11.69 6.01
N SER A 34 -5.36 -11.44 7.24
CA SER A 34 -4.44 -12.36 7.92
C SER A 34 -5.08 -13.67 8.35
N LYS A 35 -6.42 -13.70 8.49
CA LYS A 35 -7.23 -14.91 8.70
C LYS A 35 -7.68 -15.58 7.41
N GLU A 36 -7.16 -15.15 6.27
CA GLU A 36 -7.49 -15.66 4.92
C GLU A 36 -8.95 -15.42 4.50
N ASN A 37 -9.68 -14.56 5.21
CA ASN A 37 -11.04 -14.14 4.87
C ASN A 37 -11.01 -13.02 3.80
N TYR A 38 -10.38 -13.28 2.67
CA TYR A 38 -10.02 -12.27 1.66
C TYR A 38 -11.23 -11.51 1.09
N SER A 39 -12.34 -12.19 0.79
CA SER A 39 -13.54 -11.53 0.26
C SER A 39 -14.15 -10.54 1.26
N GLU A 40 -14.18 -10.89 2.55
CA GLU A 40 -14.66 -9.98 3.58
C GLU A 40 -13.65 -8.84 3.81
N ALA A 41 -12.35 -9.15 3.80
CA ALA A 41 -11.29 -8.15 3.90
C ALA A 41 -11.44 -7.07 2.82
N ILE A 42 -11.61 -7.47 1.55
CA ILE A 42 -11.86 -6.56 0.42
C ILE A 42 -13.08 -5.68 0.67
N SER A 43 -14.19 -6.26 1.15
CA SER A 43 -15.40 -5.49 1.48
C SER A 43 -15.12 -4.42 2.54
N VAL A 44 -14.38 -4.76 3.60
CA VAL A 44 -14.06 -3.82 4.68
C VAL A 44 -13.03 -2.77 4.21
N TYR A 45 -12.03 -3.14 3.40
CA TYR A 45 -11.11 -2.19 2.79
C TYR A 45 -11.85 -1.17 1.91
N ASN A 46 -12.81 -1.61 1.09
CA ASN A 46 -13.61 -0.70 0.27
C ASN A 46 -14.49 0.23 1.13
N GLN A 47 -15.01 -0.26 2.26
CA GLN A 47 -15.70 0.60 3.22
C GLN A 47 -14.77 1.66 3.82
N TYR A 48 -13.54 1.29 4.19
CA TYR A 48 -12.53 2.23 4.65
C TYR A 48 -12.23 3.29 3.58
N LEU A 49 -11.96 2.87 2.34
CA LEU A 49 -11.69 3.77 1.21
C LEU A 49 -12.85 4.73 0.92
N SER A 50 -14.09 4.34 1.19
CA SER A 50 -15.28 5.19 0.99
C SER A 50 -15.46 6.30 2.04
N LYS A 51 -14.76 6.21 3.18
CA LYS A 51 -14.95 7.07 4.36
C LYS A 51 -13.70 7.84 4.75
N THR A 52 -12.52 7.34 4.39
CA THR A 52 -11.26 7.94 4.78
C THR A 52 -10.96 9.19 3.97
N GLU A 53 -10.38 10.20 4.63
CA GLU A 53 -9.79 11.37 3.97
C GLU A 53 -8.26 11.22 3.84
N ASP A 54 -7.71 10.07 4.24
CA ASP A 54 -6.28 9.79 4.15
C ASP A 54 -5.82 9.79 2.68
N LYS A 55 -4.67 10.40 2.44
CA LYS A 55 -4.03 10.49 1.12
C LYS A 55 -2.98 9.40 0.94
N ASN A 56 -2.51 8.78 2.02
CA ASN A 56 -1.46 7.77 2.03
C ASN A 56 -2.05 6.36 1.82
N LEU A 57 -2.80 6.17 0.74
CA LEU A 57 -3.55 4.93 0.48
C LEU A 57 -2.75 3.88 -0.30
N LYS A 58 -1.50 4.17 -0.70
CA LYS A 58 -0.66 3.27 -1.50
C LYS A 58 -0.71 1.83 -1.02
N ASN A 59 -0.40 1.59 0.26
CA ASN A 59 -0.36 0.23 0.81
C ASN A 59 -1.76 -0.38 1.02
N VAL A 60 -2.80 0.43 1.16
CA VAL A 60 -4.18 -0.10 1.22
C VAL A 60 -4.56 -0.73 -0.13
N TYR A 61 -4.19 -0.10 -1.24
CA TYR A 61 -4.40 -0.68 -2.56
C TYR A 61 -3.54 -1.94 -2.79
N VAL A 62 -2.32 -1.98 -2.26
CA VAL A 62 -1.46 -3.19 -2.28
C VAL A 62 -2.10 -4.33 -1.46
N GLU A 63 -2.61 -4.05 -0.26
CA GLU A 63 -3.27 -5.06 0.58
C GLU A 63 -4.53 -5.64 -0.09
N ILE A 64 -5.31 -4.80 -0.78
CA ILE A 64 -6.46 -5.25 -1.58
C ILE A 64 -6.01 -6.11 -2.76
N ALA A 65 -4.94 -5.70 -3.46
CA ALA A 65 -4.38 -6.47 -4.57
C ALA A 65 -3.93 -7.87 -4.13
N ASN A 66 -3.29 -7.97 -2.95
CA ASN A 66 -2.94 -9.26 -2.35
C ASN A 66 -4.17 -10.12 -2.11
N CYS A 67 -5.26 -9.55 -1.57
CA CYS A 67 -6.49 -10.30 -1.33
C CYS A 67 -7.07 -10.87 -2.63
N TYR A 68 -7.16 -10.06 -3.70
CA TYR A 68 -7.60 -10.54 -5.01
C TYR A 68 -6.68 -11.64 -5.57
N TYR A 69 -5.37 -11.48 -5.43
CA TYR A 69 -4.41 -12.48 -5.87
C TYR A 69 -4.59 -13.82 -5.14
N LYS A 70 -4.82 -13.79 -3.82
CA LYS A 70 -5.09 -15.00 -3.01
C LYS A 70 -6.44 -15.66 -3.35
N LEU A 71 -7.39 -14.89 -3.87
CA LEU A 71 -8.64 -15.40 -4.44
C LEU A 71 -8.48 -15.91 -5.90
N ASN A 72 -7.26 -15.89 -6.45
CA ASN A 72 -6.94 -16.22 -7.84
C ASN A 72 -7.59 -15.27 -8.87
N GLU A 73 -8.01 -14.08 -8.44
CA GLU A 73 -8.55 -13.01 -9.27
C GLU A 73 -7.41 -12.09 -9.75
N LYS A 74 -6.51 -12.64 -10.57
CA LYS A 74 -5.24 -12.01 -10.93
C LYS A 74 -5.40 -10.67 -11.68
N ASP A 75 -6.43 -10.54 -12.52
CA ASP A 75 -6.68 -9.32 -13.28
C ASP A 75 -7.05 -8.15 -12.35
N GLU A 76 -7.90 -8.40 -11.34
CA GLU A 76 -8.25 -7.39 -10.34
C GLU A 76 -7.07 -7.04 -9.45
N ALA A 77 -6.25 -8.03 -9.07
CA ALA A 77 -5.02 -7.77 -8.33
C ALA A 77 -4.11 -6.77 -9.08
N VAL A 78 -3.88 -7.00 -10.37
CA VAL A 78 -3.07 -6.09 -11.21
C VAL A 78 -3.75 -4.73 -11.38
N ASN A 79 -5.07 -4.68 -11.52
CA ASN A 79 -5.79 -3.40 -11.57
C ASN A 79 -5.58 -2.56 -10.31
N PHE A 80 -5.56 -3.18 -9.13
CA PHE A 80 -5.29 -2.46 -7.87
C PHE A 80 -3.83 -2.00 -7.77
N ILE A 81 -2.86 -2.79 -8.25
CA ILE A 81 -1.46 -2.33 -8.38
C ILE A 81 -1.35 -1.14 -9.35
N LYS A 82 -2.02 -1.18 -10.50
CA LYS A 82 -2.08 -0.05 -11.44
C LYS A 82 -2.65 1.21 -10.78
N LYS A 83 -3.72 1.08 -9.98
CA LYS A 83 -4.26 2.22 -9.20
C LYS A 83 -3.26 2.75 -8.17
N ALA A 84 -2.52 1.86 -7.49
CA ALA A 84 -1.46 2.26 -6.57
C ALA A 84 -0.36 3.06 -7.30
N ILE A 85 0.03 2.65 -8.52
CA ILE A 85 1.01 3.34 -9.36
C ILE A 85 0.49 4.71 -9.79
N THR A 86 -0.71 4.75 -10.41
CA THR A 86 -1.20 5.96 -11.09
C THR A 86 -1.72 7.03 -10.14
N ASN A 87 -2.16 6.66 -8.94
CA ASN A 87 -2.85 7.58 -8.04
C ASN A 87 -2.10 7.82 -6.73
N TYR A 88 -1.20 6.91 -6.34
CA TYR A 88 -0.56 6.93 -5.02
C TYR A 88 0.95 6.73 -5.06
N GLY A 89 1.56 6.84 -6.25
CA GLY A 89 3.01 6.87 -6.41
C GLY A 89 3.72 5.57 -6.09
N PHE A 90 3.05 4.42 -6.26
CA PHE A 90 3.75 3.14 -6.28
C PHE A 90 4.76 3.13 -7.44
N SER A 91 6.01 2.79 -7.17
CA SER A 91 7.12 2.87 -8.13
C SER A 91 7.74 1.50 -8.40
N GLU A 92 8.73 1.45 -9.30
CA GLU A 92 9.52 0.23 -9.54
C GLU A 92 10.19 -0.28 -8.26
N GLU A 93 10.70 0.62 -7.41
CA GLU A 93 11.32 0.29 -6.13
C GLU A 93 10.35 -0.44 -5.19
N ASP A 94 9.06 -0.08 -5.21
CA ASP A 94 8.06 -0.75 -4.38
C ASP A 94 7.85 -2.22 -4.78
N PHE A 95 8.07 -2.62 -6.04
CA PHE A 95 8.04 -4.06 -6.39
C PHE A 95 9.16 -4.85 -5.68
N ILE A 96 10.25 -4.19 -5.31
CA ILE A 96 11.44 -4.81 -4.72
C ILE A 96 11.39 -4.72 -3.18
N TYR A 97 11.00 -3.57 -2.65
CA TYR A 97 11.19 -3.22 -1.23
C TYR A 97 9.89 -3.07 -0.43
N ASN A 98 8.71 -3.26 -1.04
CA ASN A 98 7.45 -3.16 -0.31
C ASN A 98 7.17 -4.43 0.49
N ASP A 99 7.34 -4.37 1.82
CA ASP A 99 7.09 -5.48 2.74
C ASP A 99 5.62 -5.95 2.80
N THR A 100 4.69 -5.17 2.25
CA THR A 100 3.27 -5.51 2.22
C THR A 100 2.90 -6.32 0.98
N LEU A 101 3.59 -6.14 -0.14
CA LEU A 101 3.25 -6.78 -1.41
C LEU A 101 3.64 -8.27 -1.40
N ASP A 102 2.69 -9.14 -1.73
CA ASP A 102 2.96 -10.57 -1.87
C ASP A 102 4.04 -10.80 -2.95
N THR A 103 5.08 -11.58 -2.63
CA THR A 103 6.24 -11.78 -3.50
C THR A 103 5.89 -12.34 -4.87
N GLU A 104 4.89 -13.23 -4.95
CA GLU A 104 4.48 -13.83 -6.22
C GLU A 104 3.60 -12.86 -7.02
N LEU A 105 2.72 -12.11 -6.33
CA LEU A 105 2.02 -11.00 -6.96
C LEU A 105 2.98 -9.93 -7.48
N SER A 106 4.05 -9.60 -6.75
CA SER A 106 5.04 -8.61 -7.16
C SER A 106 5.64 -8.97 -8.51
N LYS A 107 6.19 -10.19 -8.63
CA LYS A 107 6.79 -10.68 -9.89
C LYS A 107 5.77 -10.69 -11.03
N TYR A 108 4.56 -11.17 -10.76
CA TYR A 108 3.50 -11.29 -11.75
C TYR A 108 3.03 -9.91 -12.24
N ALA A 109 2.73 -9.00 -11.32
CA ALA A 109 2.24 -7.67 -11.64
C ALA A 109 3.31 -6.84 -12.34
N LEU A 110 4.58 -6.90 -11.88
CA LEU A 110 5.70 -6.23 -12.54
C LEU A 110 5.82 -6.69 -14.00
N ALA A 111 5.79 -8.00 -14.26
CA ALA A 111 5.87 -8.54 -15.62
C ALA A 111 4.74 -8.04 -16.54
N ILE A 112 3.56 -7.72 -15.99
CA ILE A 112 2.42 -7.21 -16.76
C ILE A 112 2.50 -5.71 -16.99
N VAL A 113 3.00 -4.95 -16.02
CA VAL A 113 3.01 -3.48 -16.11
C VAL A 113 4.33 -2.90 -16.61
N TYR A 114 5.38 -3.70 -16.76
CA TYR A 114 6.75 -3.24 -17.02
C TYR A 114 6.84 -2.27 -18.20
N ASP A 115 6.29 -2.64 -19.35
CA ASP A 115 6.36 -1.82 -20.58
C ASP A 115 5.62 -0.48 -20.44
N ASP A 116 4.59 -0.43 -19.58
CA ASP A 116 3.76 0.75 -19.35
C ASP A 116 4.11 1.51 -18.06
N LEU A 117 5.11 1.04 -17.29
CA LEU A 117 5.32 1.47 -15.90
C LEU A 117 5.60 2.98 -15.81
N ASP A 118 6.48 3.50 -16.66
CA ASP A 118 6.78 4.93 -16.74
C ASP A 118 5.53 5.75 -17.10
N THR A 119 4.74 5.26 -18.05
CA THR A 119 3.50 5.93 -18.47
C THR A 119 2.48 5.98 -17.34
N LEU A 120 2.34 4.89 -16.58
CA LEU A 120 1.45 4.83 -15.42
C LEU A 120 1.93 5.74 -14.30
N HIS A 121 3.23 5.73 -13.98
CA HIS A 121 3.80 6.54 -12.91
C HIS A 121 3.79 8.04 -13.25
N ASN A 122 4.00 8.41 -14.51
CA ASN A 122 3.89 9.79 -14.97
C ASN A 122 2.49 10.39 -14.76
N LYS A 123 1.43 9.58 -14.76
CA LYS A 123 0.08 10.06 -14.40
C LYS A 123 0.01 10.51 -12.95
N TYR A 124 0.68 9.81 -12.04
CA TYR A 124 0.77 10.22 -10.64
C TYR A 124 1.54 11.55 -10.51
N ILE A 125 2.73 11.64 -11.13
CA ILE A 125 3.54 12.87 -11.11
C ILE A 125 2.76 14.07 -11.66
N ALA A 126 2.02 13.89 -12.76
CA ALA A 126 1.20 14.94 -13.34
C ALA A 126 0.08 15.41 -12.39
N SER A 127 -0.44 14.55 -11.52
CA SER A 127 -1.48 14.91 -10.54
C SER A 127 -0.98 15.73 -9.35
N LEU A 128 0.35 15.86 -9.19
CA LEU A 128 0.97 16.64 -8.11
C LEU A 128 1.19 18.12 -8.48
N ASN A 129 1.00 18.49 -9.75
CA ASN A 129 1.18 19.84 -10.28
C ASN A 129 -0.15 20.59 -10.41
#